data_AF-A0A833DBD8-F1
#
_entry.id   AF-A0A833DBD8-F1
#
_cell.length_a   1.000
_cell.length_b   1.000
_cell.length_c   1.000
_cell.angle_alpha   90.00
_cell.angle_beta   90.00
_cell.angle_gamma   90.00
#
_symmetry.space_group_name_H-M   'P 1'
#
loop_
_entity.id
_entity.type
_entity.pdbx_description
1 polymer ?
#
loop_
_entity_poly.entity_id
_entity_poly.type
_entity_poly.pdbx_seq_one_letter_code
_entity_poly.pdbx_strand_id
1 'polypeptide(L)' 'MNTTNKTLKKIFPFISKNIPSGANIIVGCSGGADSTALAILLFLYSIKKNINIKLVYVNHNLRDT' A
#
# COMPACT_ATOMS: atom_id res chain seq x y z
N MET A 1 -4.96 16.50 16.54
CA MET A 1 -4.33 16.99 15.29
C MET A 1 -4.72 16.03 14.16
N ASN A 2 -5.54 16.45 13.19
CA ASN A 2 -6.14 15.59 12.16
C ASN A 2 -5.14 15.30 11.02
N THR A 3 -3.98 14.72 11.36
CA THR A 3 -2.82 14.53 10.48
C THR A 3 -3.07 13.54 9.35
N THR A 4 -3.95 12.56 9.55
CA THR A 4 -4.33 11.54 8.57
C THR A 4 -4.88 12.14 7.28
N ASN A 5 -5.75 13.15 7.40
CA ASN A 5 -6.36 13.80 6.23
C ASN A 5 -5.37 14.62 5.40
N LYS A 6 -4.40 15.29 6.04
CA LYS A 6 -3.38 16.09 5.33
C LYS A 6 -2.42 15.20 4.55
N THR A 7 -2.07 14.05 5.12
CA THR A 7 -1.17 13.07 4.50
C THR A 7 -1.82 12.37 3.31
N LEU A 8 -3.07 11.90 3.46
CA LEU A 8 -3.84 11.30 2.36
C LEU A 8 -4.03 12.26 1.19
N LYS A 9 -4.28 13.56 1.46
CA LYS A 9 -4.39 14.60 0.41
C LYS A 9 -3.13 14.76 -0.43
N LYS A 10 -1.94 14.48 0.09
CA LYS A 10 -0.68 14.53 -0.68
C LYS A 10 -0.40 13.22 -1.41
N ILE A 11 -0.68 12.10 -0.76
CA ILE A 11 -0.34 10.77 -1.27
C ILE A 11 -1.28 10.32 -2.40
N PHE A 12 -2.58 10.58 -2.30
CA PHE A 12 -3.55 10.13 -3.32
C PHE A 12 -3.30 10.74 -4.70
N PRO A 13 -2.99 12.04 -4.85
CA PRO A 13 -2.58 12.60 -6.13
C PRO A 13 -1.33 11.90 -6.68
N PHE A 14 -0.32 11.67 -5.84
CA PHE A 14 0.91 10.98 -6.24
C PHE A 14 0.63 9.55 -6.73
N ILE A 15 -0.16 8.77 -5.99
CA ILE A 15 -0.57 7.42 -6.40
C ILE A 15 -1.34 7.49 -7.72
N SER A 16 -2.34 8.38 -7.84
CA SER A 16 -3.17 8.46 -9.05
C SER A 16 -2.42 8.86 -10.31
N LYS A 17 -1.34 9.64 -10.16
CA LYS A 17 -0.47 10.03 -11.27
C LYS A 17 0.39 8.86 -11.77
N ASN A 18 0.76 7.94 -10.89
CA ASN A 18 1.73 6.89 -11.19
C ASN A 18 1.10 5.50 -11.37
N ILE A 19 -0.09 5.27 -10.83
CA ILE A 19 -0.78 3.98 -10.87
C ILE A 19 -2.08 4.15 -11.68
N PRO A 20 -2.17 3.54 -12.87
CA PRO A 20 -3.38 3.60 -13.68
C PRO A 20 -4.51 2.78 -13.05
N SER A 21 -5.75 3.12 -13.41
CA SER A 21 -6.93 2.33 -13.05
C SER A 21 -6.83 0.92 -13.66
N GLY A 22 -7.30 -0.12 -12.97
CA GLY A 22 -7.19 -1.50 -13.47
C GLY A 22 -5.80 -2.12 -13.36
N ALA A 23 -4.82 -1.42 -12.76
CA ALA A 23 -3.48 -1.97 -12.56
C ALA A 23 -3.50 -3.21 -11.65
N ASN A 24 -2.58 -4.14 -11.93
CA ASN A 24 -2.23 -5.23 -11.02
C ASN A 24 -0.98 -4.84 -10.26
N ILE A 25 -1.04 -4.82 -8.92
CA ILE A 25 0.06 -4.38 -8.06
C ILE A 25 0.42 -5.49 -7.08
N ILE A 26 1.71 -5.76 -6.97
CA ILE A 26 2.28 -6.60 -5.92
C ILE A 26 2.89 -5.68 -4.87
N VAL A 27 2.43 -5.79 -3.62
CA VAL A 27 2.96 -5.03 -2.50
C VAL A 27 3.84 -5.94 -1.66
N GLY A 28 5.12 -5.59 -1.57
CA GLY A 28 6.05 -6.25 -0.66
C GLY A 28 5.75 -5.88 0.79
N CYS A 29 5.33 -6.85 1.58
CA CYS A 29 5.07 -6.71 3.00
C CYS A 29 6.21 -7.36 3.79
N SER A 30 6.90 -6.61 4.65
CA SER A 30 7.91 -7.17 5.57
C SER A 30 7.33 -7.51 6.94
N GLY A 31 6.07 -7.13 7.20
CA GLY A 31 5.43 -7.21 8.52
C GLY A 31 5.75 -6.02 9.43
N GLY A 32 6.65 -5.13 9.02
CA GLY A 32 6.93 -3.88 9.73
C GLY A 32 5.87 -2.80 9.51
N ALA A 33 5.86 -1.79 10.38
CA ALA A 33 4.85 -0.73 10.39
C ALA A 33 4.70 0.00 9.05
N ASP A 34 5.81 0.29 8.36
CA ASP A 34 5.78 1.00 7.08
C ASP A 34 5.11 0.18 5.98
N SER A 35 5.45 -1.12 5.91
CA SER A 35 4.87 -2.02 4.90
C SER A 35 3.38 -2.27 5.14
N THR A 36 2.97 -2.33 6.41
CA THR A 36 1.56 -2.43 6.82
C THR A 36 0.81 -1.14 6.47
N ALA A 37 1.39 0.03 6.74
CA ALA A 37 0.79 1.32 6.39
C ALA A 37 0.60 1.46 4.87
N LEU A 38 1.60 1.05 4.08
CA LEU A 38 1.52 1.02 2.62
C LEU A 38 0.42 0.07 2.12
N ALA A 39 0.34 -1.14 2.68
CA ALA A 39 -0.68 -2.11 2.31
C ALA A 39 -2.10 -1.59 2.58
N ILE A 40 -2.33 -1.01 3.77
CA ILE A 40 -3.62 -0.41 4.14
C ILE A 40 -3.96 0.76 3.21
N LEU A 41 -2.99 1.64 2.94
CA LEU A 41 -3.16 2.79 2.06
C LEU A 41 -3.56 2.38 0.64
N LEU A 42 -2.86 1.40 0.06
CA LEU A 42 -3.14 0.91 -1.29
C LEU A 42 -4.47 0.14 -1.33
N PHE A 43 -4.81 -0.61 -0.29
CA PHE A 43 -6.12 -1.27 -0.17
C PHE A 43 -7.28 -0.26 -0.15
N LEU A 44 -7.15 0.83 0.61
CA LEU A 44 -8.16 1.91 0.60
C LEU A 44 -8.26 2.58 -0.77
N TYR A 45 -7.15 2.66 -1.50
CA TYR A 45 -7.12 3.22 -2.85
C TYR A 45 -7.73 2.28 -3.88
N SER A 46 -7.53 0.98 -3.78
CA SER A 46 -8.07 0.00 -4.74
C SER A 46 -9.60 -0.03 -4.75
N ILE A 47 -10.23 0.12 -3.59
CA ILE A 47 -11.70 0.23 -3.46
C ILE A 47 -12.23 1.37 -4.34
N LYS A 48 -11.48 2.46 -4.51
CA LYS A 48 -11.90 3.64 -5.29
C LYS A 48 -11.59 3.53 -6.79
N LYS A 49 -10.62 2.72 -7.21
CA LYS A 49 -10.02 2.77 -8.57
C LYS A 49 -9.93 1.42 -9.29
N ASN A 50 -10.57 0.39 -8.73
CA ASN A 50 -10.61 -0.95 -9.31
C ASN A 50 -9.20 -1.49 -9.62
N ILE A 51 -8.32 -1.45 -8.62
CA ILE A 51 -6.94 -1.94 -8.71
C ILE A 51 -6.88 -3.32 -8.06
N ASN A 52 -6.21 -4.26 -8.70
CA ASN A 52 -5.98 -5.57 -8.12
C ASN A 52 -4.69 -5.54 -7.31
N ILE A 53 -4.78 -5.87 -6.02
CA ILE A 53 -3.64 -5.85 -5.10
C ILE A 53 -3.41 -7.26 -4.57
N LYS A 54 -2.15 -7.71 -4.65
CA LYS A 54 -1.67 -8.91 -3.96
C LYS A 54 -0.56 -8.51 -2.99
N LEU A 55 -0.64 -9.01 -1.77
CA LEU A 55 0.40 -8.84 -0.76
C LEU A 55 1.37 -10.01 -0.86
N VAL A 56 2.67 -9.73 -0.81
CA VAL A 56 3.72 -10.76 -0.83
C VAL A 56 4.65 -10.50 0.34
N TYR A 57 4.81 -11.52 1.19
CA TYR A 57 5.80 -11.55 2.26
C TYR A 57 6.94 -12.46 1.85
N VAL A 58 8.18 -12.01 2.06
CA VAL A 58 9.38 -12.82 1.86
C VAL A 58 9.90 -13.22 3.22
N ASN A 59 9.87 -14.52 3.51
CA ASN A 59 10.56 -15.05 4.67
C ASN A 59 12.04 -15.17 4.34
N HIS A 60 12.88 -14.36 4.98
CA HIS A 60 14.32 -14.39 4.80
C HIS A 60 15.02 -15.49 5.63
N ASN A 61 14.30 -16.20 6.51
CA ASN A 61 14.85 -17.22 7.42
C ASN A 61 16.03 -16.71 8.28
N LEU A 62 16.01 -15.42 8.65
CA LEU A 62 17.05 -14.79 9.48
C LEU A 62 16.72 -14.79 10.98
N ARG A 63 15.47 -15.14 11.33
CA ARG A 63 14.99 -15.25 12.70
C ARG A 63 14.31 -16.60 12.83
N ASP A 64 14.50 -17.25 13.98
CA ASP A 64 14.05 -18.62 14.21
C ASP A 64 12.52 -18.80 14.11
N THR A 65 12.16 -20.05 13.80
CA THR A 65 10.82 -20.61 13.60
C THR A 65 9.86 -20.39 14.76
#